data_AF-A0A383D287-F1
#
_entry.id   AF-A0A383D287-F1
#
_cell.length_a   1.000
_cell.length_b   1.000
_cell.length_c   1.000
_cell.angle_alpha   90.00
_cell.angle_beta   90.00
_cell.angle_gamma   90.00
#
_symmetry.space_group_name_H-M   'P 1'
#
loop_
_entity.id
_entity.type
_entity.pdbx_description
1 polymer ?
#
loop_
_entity_poly.entity_id
_entity_poly.type
_entity_poly.pdbx_seq_one_letter_code
_entity_poly.pdbx_strand_id
1 'polypeptide(L)'
;MAKKIYEVVKIILHREGTNTAVGLVGDTKQEVIRRYFSFWNHKGTSGELYWLKDEAKPFVAYFWSDEKRIKASIKSVTLLEAMNCMGKEFKGVKGGFMPFVNDMVEIKL
;
A
#
# COMPACT_ATOMS: atom_id res chain seq x y z
N MET A 1 14.00 -21.43 7.59
CA MET A 1 13.97 -20.21 8.41
C MET A 1 12.78 -19.38 7.95
N ALA A 2 11.64 -19.48 8.63
CA ALA A 2 10.42 -18.79 8.23
C ALA A 2 10.63 -17.27 8.37
N LYS A 3 10.52 -16.54 7.26
CA LYS A 3 10.63 -15.09 7.26
C LYS A 3 9.41 -14.55 8.02
N LYS A 4 9.63 -14.05 9.23
CA LYS A 4 8.61 -13.34 10.02
C LYS A 4 8.02 -12.24 9.14
N ILE A 5 6.79 -12.40 8.66
CA ILE A 5 6.01 -11.33 8.04
C ILE A 5 5.30 -10.60 9.18
N TYR A 6 5.95 -9.57 9.73
CA TYR A 6 5.34 -8.54 10.56
C TYR A 6 5.95 -7.24 10.04
N GLU A 7 5.21 -6.24 9.53
CA GLU A 7 4.24 -5.44 10.29
C GLU A 7 2.98 -5.14 9.46
N VAL A 8 1.81 -5.48 10.00
CA VAL A 8 0.51 -5.10 9.43
C VAL A 8 0.18 -3.70 9.94
N VAL A 9 0.71 -2.67 9.30
CA VAL A 9 0.09 -1.34 9.41
C VAL A 9 -1.34 -1.50 8.91
N LYS A 10 -2.31 -1.33 9.81
CA LYS A 10 -3.74 -1.41 9.48
C LYS A 10 -4.07 -0.22 8.60
N ILE A 11 -4.63 -0.50 7.42
CA ILE A 11 -5.13 0.51 6.50
C ILE A 11 -6.63 0.65 6.73
N ILE A 12 -7.10 1.88 6.88
CA ILE A 12 -8.53 2.22 6.98
C ILE A 12 -8.86 3.14 5.82
N LEU A 13 -9.92 2.84 5.07
CA LEU A 13 -10.37 3.69 3.97
C LEU A 13 -11.67 4.36 4.38
N HIS A 14 -11.69 5.69 4.37
CA HIS A 14 -12.90 6.49 4.56
C HIS A 14 -13.16 7.31 3.31
N ARG A 15 -14.28 7.07 2.63
CA ARG A 15 -14.63 7.76 1.37
C ARG A 15 -15.45 9.01 1.65
N GLU A 16 -15.05 10.13 1.08
CA GLU A 16 -15.76 11.40 1.08
C GLU A 16 -15.87 11.92 -0.37
N GLY A 17 -17.00 11.65 -1.02
CA GLY A 17 -17.17 11.95 -2.44
C GLY A 17 -16.15 11.20 -3.31
N THR A 18 -15.36 11.94 -4.10
CA THR A 18 -14.28 11.38 -4.92
C THR A 18 -12.96 11.20 -4.16
N ASN A 19 -12.86 11.74 -2.95
CA ASN A 19 -11.67 11.63 -2.12
C ASN A 19 -11.80 10.46 -1.15
N THR A 20 -10.67 9.88 -0.78
CA THR A 20 -10.57 8.80 0.20
C THR A 20 -9.46 9.15 1.19
N ALA A 21 -9.82 9.24 2.47
CA ALA A 21 -8.85 9.29 3.55
C ALA A 21 -8.28 7.88 3.74
N VAL A 22 -6.96 7.75 3.67
CA VAL A 22 -6.24 6.51 3.92
C VAL A 22 -5.61 6.60 5.31
N GLY A 23 -6.27 6.02 6.29
CA GLY A 23 -5.76 5.90 7.66
C GLY A 23 -4.71 4.80 7.77
N LEU A 24 -3.63 5.11 8.49
CA LEU A 24 -2.50 4.23 8.78
C LEU A 24 -2.35 4.10 10.29
N VAL A 25 -2.35 2.86 10.79
CA VAL A 25 -2.14 2.56 12.21
C VAL A 25 -0.94 1.63 12.37
N GLY A 26 0.07 2.03 13.14
CA GLY A 26 1.29 1.25 13.39
C GLY A 26 1.71 1.25 14.86
N ASP A 27 2.63 0.35 15.19
CA ASP A 27 3.20 0.23 16.54
C ASP A 27 4.37 1.19 16.74
N THR A 28 4.99 1.65 15.65
CA THR A 28 6.01 2.71 15.64
C THR A 28 5.69 3.83 14.65
N LYS A 29 6.18 5.05 14.94
CA LYS A 29 6.08 6.18 14.00
C LYS A 29 6.74 5.86 12.65
N GLN A 30 7.86 5.13 12.68
CA GLN A 30 8.62 4.77 11.49
C GLN A 30 7.86 3.81 10.56
N GLU A 31 7.09 2.87 11.10
CA GLU A 31 6.21 2.00 10.32
C GLU A 31 5.16 2.78 9.52
N VAL A 32 4.49 3.72 10.19
CA VAL A 32 3.47 4.57 9.57
C VAL A 32 4.10 5.43 8.47
N ILE A 33 5.25 6.06 8.74
CA ILE A 33 6.00 6.86 7.77
C ILE A 33 6.42 6.01 6.56
N ARG A 34 6.98 4.81 6.78
CA ARG A 34 7.38 3.90 5.70
C ARG A 34 6.20 3.51 4.83
N ARG A 35 5.04 3.22 5.43
CA ARG A 35 3.83 2.88 4.69
C ARG A 35 3.33 4.06 3.86
N TYR A 36 3.31 5.28 4.42
CA TYR A 36 2.99 6.49 3.68
C TYR A 36 3.93 6.69 2.48
N PHE A 37 5.25 6.58 2.67
CA PHE A 37 6.20 6.74 1.57
C PHE A 37 6.09 5.63 0.52
N SER A 38 5.63 4.43 0.87
CA SER A 38 5.26 3.42 -0.12
C SER A 38 4.13 3.93 -1.01
N PHE A 39 3.04 4.47 -0.44
CA PHE A 39 1.98 5.09 -1.24
C PHE A 39 2.49 6.26 -2.08
N TRP A 40 3.32 7.14 -1.53
CA TRP A 40 3.91 8.26 -2.28
C TRP A 40 4.73 7.78 -3.49
N ASN A 41 5.67 6.85 -3.27
CA ASN A 41 6.54 6.33 -4.32
C ASN A 41 5.79 5.60 -5.42
N HIS A 42 4.66 4.97 -5.07
CA HIS A 42 3.79 4.28 -6.02
C HIS A 42 2.61 5.16 -6.50
N LYS A 43 2.73 6.48 -6.36
CA LYS A 43 1.76 7.50 -6.83
C LYS A 43 0.36 7.38 -6.23
N GLY A 44 0.23 6.64 -5.14
CA GLY A 44 -0.97 6.52 -4.31
C GLY A 44 -1.32 7.79 -3.54
N THR A 45 -0.41 8.75 -3.44
CA THR A 45 -0.71 10.11 -2.98
C THR A 45 0.35 11.08 -3.48
N SER A 46 0.04 12.38 -3.40
CA SER A 46 0.93 13.52 -3.61
C SER A 46 0.64 14.63 -2.59
N GLY A 47 -0.25 14.35 -1.64
CA GLY A 47 -0.57 15.24 -0.53
C GLY A 47 0.16 14.81 0.73
N GLU A 48 0.01 15.59 1.79
CA GLU A 48 0.77 15.41 3.03
C GLU A 48 0.24 14.25 3.90
N LEU A 49 1.08 13.83 4.84
CA LEU A 49 0.72 12.91 5.93
C LEU A 49 0.29 13.73 7.15
N TYR A 50 -0.95 13.52 7.60
CA TYR A 50 -1.52 14.17 8.78
C TYR A 50 -1.51 13.22 9.97
N TRP A 51 -0.92 13.62 11.09
CA TRP A 51 -0.94 12.82 12.33
C TRP A 51 -2.21 13.07 13.12
N LEU A 52 -2.88 11.98 13.53
CA LEU A 52 -3.99 12.00 14.48
C LEU A 52 -3.52 11.68 15.90
N LYS A 53 -2.43 10.91 16.02
CA LYS A 53 -1.77 10.56 17.27
C LYS A 53 -0.32 10.16 16.99
N ASP A 54 0.66 10.85 17.56
CA ASP A 54 2.08 10.61 17.29
C ASP A 54 2.98 10.60 18.52
N GLU A 55 2.40 10.71 19.71
CA GLU A 55 3.09 10.78 20.99
C GLU A 55 3.29 9.40 21.63
N ALA A 56 2.39 8.46 21.35
CA ALA A 56 2.43 7.10 21.89
C ALA A 56 1.66 6.10 21.01
N LYS A 57 2.04 4.82 21.10
CA LYS A 57 1.36 3.74 20.38
C LYS A 57 -0.14 3.61 20.78
N PRO A 58 -1.03 3.19 19.86
CA PRO A 58 -0.76 3.07 18.43
C PRO A 58 -0.53 4.46 17.81
N PHE A 59 0.41 4.53 16.87
CA PHE A 59 0.67 5.72 16.06
C PHE A 59 -0.35 5.75 14.93
N VAL A 60 -1.03 6.88 14.76
CA VAL A 60 -2.15 7.02 13.82
C VAL A 60 -1.94 8.24 12.95
N ALA A 61 -1.99 8.04 11.64
CA ALA A 61 -1.94 9.11 10.66
C ALA A 61 -2.93 8.83 9.53
N TYR A 62 -3.21 9.83 8.70
CA TYR A 62 -3.93 9.65 7.45
C TYR A 62 -3.37 10.56 6.37
N PHE A 63 -3.69 10.24 5.12
CA PHE A 63 -3.45 11.12 3.98
C PHE A 63 -4.65 11.04 3.03
N TRP A 64 -4.84 12.07 2.22
CA TRP A 64 -5.88 12.08 1.20
C TRP A 64 -5.40 11.46 -0.11
N SER A 65 -6.29 10.72 -0.76
CA SER A 65 -6.09 10.13 -2.08
C SER A 65 -7.42 9.98 -2.82
N ASP A 66 -7.40 9.33 -3.97
CA ASP A 66 -8.56 8.87 -4.71
C ASP A 66 -8.44 7.36 -5.01
N GLU A 67 -9.57 6.72 -5.31
CA GLU A 67 -9.64 5.28 -5.51
C GLU A 67 -8.71 4.78 -6.62
N LYS A 68 -8.55 5.56 -7.71
CA LYS A 68 -7.70 5.20 -8.85
C LYS A 68 -6.23 5.17 -8.44
N ARG A 69 -5.79 6.14 -7.65
CA ARG A 69 -4.41 6.22 -7.14
C ARG A 69 -4.14 5.13 -6.11
N ILE A 70 -5.07 4.87 -5.21
CA ILE A 70 -4.95 3.78 -4.23
C ILE A 70 -4.78 2.44 -4.97
N LYS A 71 -5.65 2.14 -5.93
CA LYS A 71 -5.57 0.94 -6.79
C LYS A 71 -4.23 0.84 -7.50
N ALA A 72 -3.80 1.90 -8.16
CA ALA A 72 -2.53 1.93 -8.89
C ALA A 72 -1.32 1.69 -7.97
N SER A 73 -1.34 2.26 -6.77
CA SER A 73 -0.28 2.09 -5.78
C SER A 73 -0.18 0.65 -5.30
N ILE A 74 -1.31 0.05 -4.89
CA ILE A 74 -1.36 -1.35 -4.43
C ILE A 74 -0.91 -2.27 -5.57
N LYS A 75 -1.36 -2.02 -6.80
CA LYS A 75 -0.94 -2.75 -7.99
C LYS A 75 0.57 -2.70 -8.19
N SER A 76 1.17 -1.52 -8.10
CA SER A 76 2.61 -1.34 -8.31
C SER A 76 3.45 -2.04 -7.24
N VAL A 77 3.06 -1.97 -5.97
CA VAL A 77 3.75 -2.68 -4.88
C VAL A 77 3.65 -4.19 -5.09
N THR A 78 2.43 -4.68 -5.33
CA THR A 78 2.15 -6.12 -5.53
C THR A 78 2.94 -6.67 -6.72
N LEU A 79 3.04 -5.91 -7.82
CA LEU A 79 3.84 -6.28 -8.98
C LEU A 79 5.32 -6.45 -8.63
N LEU A 80 5.90 -5.50 -7.91
CA LEU A 80 7.32 -5.58 -7.52
C LEU A 80 7.60 -6.76 -6.58
N GLU A 81 6.71 -7.01 -5.63
CA GLU A 81 6.82 -8.17 -4.74
C GLU A 81 6.71 -9.48 -5.52
N ALA A 82 5.72 -9.60 -6.42
CA ALA A 82 5.55 -10.77 -7.27
C ALA A 82 6.76 -11.00 -8.19
N MET A 83 7.32 -9.94 -8.79
CA MET A 83 8.54 -10.02 -9.61
C MET A 83 9.74 -10.51 -8.80
N ASN A 84 9.91 -10.04 -7.57
CA ASN A 84 11.01 -10.45 -6.70
C ASN A 84 10.90 -11.92 -6.27
N CYS A 85 9.68 -12.42 -6.03
CA CYS A 85 9.45 -13.78 -5.56
C CYS A 85 9.38 -14.81 -6.69
N MET A 86 8.72 -14.47 -7.81
CA MET A 86 8.32 -15.42 -8.86
C MET A 86 8.88 -15.04 -10.25
N GLY A 87 9.82 -14.09 -10.31
CA GLY A 87 10.34 -13.48 -11.56
C GLY A 87 10.70 -14.46 -12.67
N LYS A 88 11.19 -15.65 -12.30
CA LYS A 88 11.60 -16.70 -13.25
C LYS A 88 10.42 -17.40 -13.94
N GLU A 89 9.27 -17.50 -13.26
CA GLU A 89 8.09 -18.25 -13.74
C GLU A 89 7.35 -17.52 -14.86
N PHE A 90 7.47 -16.19 -14.93
CA PHE A 90 6.78 -15.36 -15.92
C PHE A 90 7.67 -14.88 -17.06
N LYS A 91 8.93 -15.36 -17.14
CA LYS A 91 9.85 -15.02 -18.22
C LYS A 91 9.35 -15.64 -19.53
N GLY A 92 9.07 -14.81 -20.53
CA GLY A 92 8.57 -15.26 -21.84
C GLY A 92 7.05 -15.45 -21.92
N VAL A 93 6.32 -15.22 -20.83
CA VAL A 93 4.85 -15.26 -20.82
C VAL A 93 4.29 -13.95 -21.40
N LYS A 94 3.38 -14.04 -22.37
CA LYS A 94 2.71 -12.87 -22.96
C LYS A 94 1.92 -12.11 -21.89
N GLY A 95 2.30 -10.86 -21.64
CA GLY A 95 1.71 -10.02 -20.57
C GLY A 95 2.41 -10.12 -19.21
N GLY A 96 3.37 -11.03 -19.04
CA GLY A 96 4.18 -11.17 -17.82
C GLY A 96 3.33 -11.27 -16.55
N PHE A 97 3.63 -10.43 -15.56
CA PHE A 97 2.96 -10.39 -14.25
C PHE A 97 1.62 -9.63 -14.24
N MET A 98 1.31 -8.87 -15.29
CA MET A 98 0.17 -7.94 -15.24
C MET A 98 -1.20 -8.60 -15.04
N PRO A 99 -1.51 -9.76 -15.65
CA PRO A 99 -2.77 -10.47 -15.37
C PRO A 99 -2.91 -10.87 -13.90
N PHE A 100 -1.89 -11.51 -13.32
CA PHE A 100 -1.90 -11.95 -11.92
C PHE A 100 -2.10 -10.80 -10.93
N VAL A 101 -1.45 -9.66 -11.18
CA VAL A 101 -1.56 -8.50 -10.30
C VAL A 101 -2.93 -7.83 -10.40
N ASN A 102 -3.58 -7.84 -11.58
CA ASN A 102 -4.94 -7.32 -11.72
C ASN A 102 -5.92 -8.08 -10.82
N ASP A 103 -5.87 -9.42 -10.86
CA ASP A 103 -6.74 -10.28 -10.05
C ASP A 103 -6.55 -10.02 -8.55
N MET A 104 -5.31 -9.80 -8.11
CA MET A 104 -5.01 -9.49 -6.70
C MET A 104 -5.54 -8.14 -6.22
N VAL A 105 -5.58 -7.13 -7.09
CA VAL A 105 -6.03 -5.78 -6.73
C VAL A 105 -7.56 -5.72 -6.62
N GLU A 106 -8.29 -6.50 -7.41
CA GLU A 106 -9.75 -6.65 -7.28
C GLU A 106 -10.16 -7.27 -5.94
N ILE A 107 -9.31 -8.12 -5.36
CA ILE A 107 -9.61 -8.84 -4.09
C ILE A 107 -9.31 -8.00 -2.83
N LYS A 108 -8.60 -6.87 -2.93
CA LYS A 108 -8.03 -6.15 -1.77
C LYS A 108 -8.62 -4.76 -1.47
N LEU A 109 -9.66 -4.32 -2.19
CA LEU A 109 -10.37 -3.04 -1.97
C LEU A 109 -11.87 -3.26 -1.91
#